data_AF-A0A1Z9IQ54-F1
#
_entry.id   AF-A0A1Z9IQ54-F1
#
_cell.length_a   1.000
_cell.length_b   1.000
_cell.length_c   1.000
_cell.angle_alpha   90.00
_cell.angle_beta   90.00
_cell.angle_gamma   90.00
#
_symmetry.space_group_name_H-M   'P 1'
#
loop_
_entity.id
_entity.type
_entity.pdbx_description
1 polymer ?
#
loop_
_entity_poly.entity_id
_entity_poly.type
_entity_poly.pdbx_seq_one_letter_code
_entity_poly.pdbx_strand_id
1 'polypeptide(L)'
;MKRQIAYFLVIFIGFLTLLGHFINYPPLNDFIDNDATQWFDIISGFAAFLGVINLLQLHLNKVANKRKHYQYSIITLFGFIIMIIFGFIYNGSNVPMGPHLKEEGSAFYWMFQNIYLPLGATMFALLAFFVASASYRAFKIRNFEATLLLVSGIFLMLGRVPVGQLIPWWLSLEIYICLIFAIAAGLFANKKTLFYTLLISMIIFPFIILQLNLSQLAIFKIPDLQEWIMDVPATAGSRAIMIGIALGTIAQSYRIITGRERSILGD
;
A
#
# COMPACT_ATOMS: atom_id res chain seq x y z
N MET A 1 1.62 7.43 37.59
CA MET A 1 0.15 7.47 37.68
C MET A 1 -0.54 8.17 36.49
N LYS A 2 -0.34 9.47 36.20
CA LYS A 2 -1.09 10.17 35.13
C LYS A 2 -0.99 9.51 33.73
N ARG A 3 0.20 9.03 33.35
CA ARG A 3 0.43 8.38 32.04
C ARG A 3 -0.20 6.99 31.91
N GLN A 4 -0.21 6.21 32.99
CA GLN A 4 -0.84 4.87 33.02
C GLN A 4 -2.35 4.94 32.89
N ILE A 5 -2.98 5.98 33.47
CA ILE A 5 -4.42 6.24 33.33
C ILE A 5 -4.77 6.55 31.88
N ALA A 6 -3.96 7.39 31.21
CA ALA A 6 -4.18 7.70 29.79
C ALA A 6 -4.06 6.45 28.90
N TYR A 7 -3.07 5.59 29.12
CA TYR A 7 -2.93 4.33 28.37
C TYR A 7 -4.07 3.37 28.63
N PHE A 8 -4.49 3.24 29.89
CA PHE A 8 -5.65 2.40 30.24
C PHE A 8 -6.91 2.88 29.53
N LEU A 9 -7.17 4.20 29.53
CA LEU A 9 -8.33 4.78 28.84
C LEU A 9 -8.32 4.49 27.34
N VAL A 10 -7.17 4.69 26.66
CA VAL A 10 -7.06 4.42 25.22
C VAL A 10 -7.31 2.95 24.90
N ILE A 11 -6.74 2.04 25.70
CA ILE A 11 -6.94 0.59 25.52
C ILE A 11 -8.40 0.22 25.78
N PHE A 12 -8.99 0.74 26.87
CA PHE A 12 -10.36 0.46 27.25
C PHE A 12 -11.35 0.94 26.18
N ILE A 13 -11.21 2.18 25.71
CA ILE A 13 -12.05 2.74 24.65
C ILE A 13 -11.84 1.96 23.33
N GLY A 14 -10.60 1.63 22.96
CA GLY A 14 -10.31 0.84 21.77
C GLY A 14 -10.88 -0.58 21.82
N PHE A 15 -10.91 -1.20 22.99
CA PHE A 15 -11.55 -2.50 23.17
C PHE A 15 -13.07 -2.39 23.16
N LEU A 16 -13.64 -1.34 23.78
CA LEU A 16 -15.07 -1.06 23.79
C LEU A 16 -15.61 -0.86 22.36
N THR A 17 -14.91 -0.10 21.52
CA THR A 17 -15.29 0.12 20.11
C THR A 17 -15.21 -1.17 19.29
N LEU A 18 -14.16 -1.98 19.48
CA LEU A 18 -14.07 -3.30 18.85
C LEU A 18 -15.23 -4.21 19.27
N LEU A 19 -15.55 -4.27 20.57
CA LEU A 19 -16.63 -5.10 21.07
C LEU A 19 -17.99 -4.75 20.47
N GLY A 20 -18.31 -3.47 20.28
CA GLY A 20 -19.60 -3.10 19.70
C GLY A 20 -19.77 -3.48 18.23
N HIS A 21 -18.68 -3.80 17.51
CA HIS A 21 -18.79 -4.35 16.16
C HIS A 21 -19.14 -5.85 16.15
N PHE A 22 -18.83 -6.58 17.23
CA PHE A 22 -19.11 -8.01 17.36
C PHE A 22 -20.32 -8.33 18.24
N ILE A 23 -20.68 -7.43 19.15
CA ILE A 23 -21.82 -7.56 20.06
C ILE A 23 -22.96 -6.67 19.56
N ASN A 24 -24.08 -7.29 19.17
CA ASN A 24 -25.29 -6.57 18.78
C ASN A 24 -26.06 -6.12 20.04
N TYR A 25 -25.67 -4.97 20.61
CA TYR A 25 -26.32 -4.38 21.78
C TYR A 25 -26.60 -2.89 21.51
N PRO A 26 -27.88 -2.50 21.28
CA PRO A 26 -28.21 -1.18 20.72
C PRO A 26 -27.56 0.03 21.44
N PRO A 27 -27.55 0.11 22.78
CA PRO A 27 -26.90 1.24 23.46
C PRO A 27 -25.38 1.35 23.23
N LEU A 28 -24.69 0.22 23.05
CA LEU A 28 -23.25 0.20 22.77
C LEU A 28 -22.98 0.59 21.32
N ASN A 29 -23.78 0.06 20.38
CA ASN A 29 -23.70 0.41 18.96
C ASN A 29 -23.98 1.91 18.75
N ASP A 30 -25.03 2.45 19.37
CA ASP A 30 -25.40 3.87 19.26
C ASP A 30 -24.29 4.79 19.80
N PHE A 31 -23.65 4.43 20.92
CA PHE A 31 -22.50 5.17 21.46
C PHE A 31 -21.30 5.15 20.51
N ILE A 32 -21.00 4.00 19.89
CA ILE A 32 -19.84 3.86 19.01
C ILE A 32 -20.07 4.60 17.69
N ASP A 33 -21.23 4.41 17.09
CA ASP A 33 -21.52 4.92 15.75
C ASP A 33 -21.75 6.44 15.77
N ASN A 34 -22.32 6.99 16.85
CA ASN A 34 -22.63 8.42 16.97
C ASN A 34 -21.64 9.16 17.88
N ASP A 35 -21.67 8.89 19.18
CA ASP A 35 -20.94 9.70 20.17
C ASP A 35 -19.43 9.59 19.98
N ALA A 36 -18.90 8.37 19.88
CA ALA A 36 -17.47 8.13 19.73
C ALA A 36 -16.94 8.70 18.41
N THR A 37 -17.71 8.57 17.32
CA THR A 37 -17.38 9.18 16.02
C THR A 37 -17.33 10.71 16.12
N GLN A 38 -18.29 11.35 16.79
CA GLN A 38 -18.29 12.80 16.97
C GLN A 38 -17.08 13.28 17.78
N TRP A 39 -16.76 12.59 18.88
CA TRP A 39 -15.54 12.87 19.66
C TRP A 39 -14.27 12.68 18.83
N PHE A 40 -14.23 11.63 18.01
CA PHE A 40 -13.13 11.38 17.10
C PHE A 40 -12.96 12.50 16.08
N ASP A 41 -14.03 13.01 15.48
CA ASP A 41 -13.99 14.11 14.51
C ASP A 41 -13.45 15.40 15.15
N ILE A 42 -13.90 15.72 16.37
CA ILE A 42 -13.41 16.88 17.12
C ILE A 42 -11.90 16.74 17.38
N ILE A 43 -11.47 15.61 17.93
CA ILE A 43 -10.05 15.35 18.25
C ILE A 43 -9.21 15.36 16.96
N SER A 44 -9.71 14.76 15.88
CA SER A 44 -9.05 14.72 14.57
C SER A 44 -8.88 16.11 13.97
N GLY A 45 -9.87 17.00 14.13
CA GLY A 45 -9.75 18.40 13.73
C GLY A 45 -8.61 19.11 14.47
N PHE A 46 -8.52 18.96 15.79
CA PHE A 46 -7.40 19.51 16.58
C PHE A 46 -6.05 18.89 16.20
N ALA A 47 -6.01 17.57 15.98
CA ALA A 47 -4.79 16.87 15.59
C ALA A 47 -4.30 17.31 14.21
N ALA A 48 -5.19 17.49 13.24
CA ALA A 48 -4.85 18.00 11.91
C ALA A 48 -4.26 19.41 12.01
N PHE A 49 -4.88 20.28 12.81
CA PHE A 49 -4.39 21.64 13.05
C PHE A 49 -3.01 21.65 13.73
N LEU A 50 -2.81 20.83 14.76
CA LEU A 50 -1.52 20.66 15.41
C LEU A 50 -0.45 20.12 14.45
N GLY A 51 -0.83 19.19 13.56
CA GLY A 51 0.03 18.67 12.51
C GLY A 51 0.52 19.75 11.56
N VAL A 52 -0.37 20.65 11.15
CA VAL A 52 -0.03 21.83 10.33
C VAL A 52 0.94 22.75 11.07
N ILE A 53 0.64 23.10 12.33
CA ILE A 53 1.53 23.95 13.14
C ILE A 53 2.90 23.31 13.29
N ASN A 54 2.97 22.01 13.56
CA ASN A 54 4.23 21.29 13.73
C ASN A 54 5.06 21.30 12.43
N LEU A 55 4.43 21.09 11.28
CA LEU A 55 5.09 21.19 9.97
C LEU A 55 5.67 22.59 9.77
N LEU A 56 4.87 23.65 10.01
CA LEU A 56 5.35 25.02 9.88
C LEU A 56 6.51 25.29 10.83
N GLN A 57 6.36 24.97 12.11
CA GLN A 57 7.41 25.19 13.11
C GLN A 57 8.70 24.48 12.72
N LEU A 58 8.63 23.22 12.29
CA LEU A 58 9.81 22.45 11.89
C LEU A 58 10.51 23.09 10.69
N HIS A 59 9.78 23.40 9.62
CA HIS A 59 10.37 23.93 8.39
C HIS A 59 10.81 25.40 8.54
N LEU A 60 10.04 26.24 9.24
CA LEU A 60 10.42 27.62 9.54
C LEU A 60 11.66 27.66 10.43
N ASN A 61 11.73 26.87 11.50
CA ASN A 61 12.93 26.79 12.34
C ASN A 61 14.13 26.26 11.55
N LYS A 62 13.92 25.31 10.62
CA LYS A 62 14.99 24.79 9.77
C LYS A 62 15.55 25.85 8.83
N VAL A 63 14.69 26.70 8.27
CA VAL A 63 15.05 27.83 7.41
C VAL A 63 15.70 28.97 8.19
N ALA A 64 15.11 29.40 9.31
CA ALA A 64 15.62 30.47 10.17
C ALA A 64 17.03 30.14 10.70
N ASN A 65 17.25 28.89 11.12
CA ASN A 65 18.54 28.43 11.63
C ASN A 65 19.49 27.88 10.55
N LYS A 66 19.14 28.01 9.26
CA LYS A 66 19.93 27.52 8.09
C LYS A 66 20.51 26.10 8.28
N ARG A 67 19.70 25.18 8.81
CA ARG A 67 20.13 23.79 9.04
C ARG A 67 20.40 23.07 7.70
N LYS A 68 21.06 21.91 7.75
CA LYS A 68 21.38 21.12 6.56
C LYS A 68 20.14 20.90 5.68
N HIS A 69 20.28 21.14 4.38
CA HIS A 69 19.20 21.02 3.39
C HIS A 69 17.96 21.91 3.66
N TYR A 70 18.14 23.12 4.21
CA TYR A 70 17.03 24.06 4.44
C TYR A 70 16.36 24.54 3.14
N GLN A 71 17.07 24.53 2.01
CA GLN A 71 16.56 24.96 0.71
C GLN A 71 15.29 24.19 0.30
N TYR A 72 15.25 22.88 0.52
CA TYR A 72 14.05 22.07 0.25
C TYR A 72 12.88 22.43 1.17
N SER A 73 13.15 22.93 2.38
CA SER A 73 12.10 23.39 3.30
C SER A 73 11.45 24.68 2.85
N ILE A 74 12.17 25.54 2.11
CA ILE A 74 11.58 26.72 1.46
C ILE A 74 10.55 26.29 0.42
N ILE A 75 10.88 25.28 -0.39
CA ILE A 75 9.96 24.72 -1.40
C ILE A 75 8.71 24.15 -0.73
N THR A 76 8.87 23.42 0.38
CA THR A 76 7.74 22.89 1.16
C THR A 76 6.83 24.02 1.68
N LEU A 77 7.40 25.06 2.29
CA LEU A 77 6.63 26.19 2.83
C LEU A 77 5.91 26.96 1.72
N PHE A 78 6.57 27.14 0.57
CA PHE A 78 5.96 27.79 -0.58
C PHE A 78 4.79 26.98 -1.15
N GLY A 79 4.98 25.67 -1.35
CA GLY A 79 3.91 24.77 -1.79
C GLY A 79 2.74 24.74 -0.79
N PHE A 80 3.04 24.76 0.51
CA PHE A 80 2.03 24.83 1.57
C PHE A 80 1.18 26.12 1.47
N ILE A 81 1.81 27.28 1.28
CA ILE A 81 1.10 28.57 1.11
C ILE A 81 0.21 28.54 -0.13
N ILE A 82 0.74 28.04 -1.25
CA ILE A 82 -0.03 27.92 -2.50
C ILE A 82 -1.27 27.05 -2.28
N MET A 83 -1.12 25.88 -1.63
CA MET A 83 -2.24 24.99 -1.36
C MET A 83 -3.28 25.63 -0.44
N ILE A 84 -2.89 26.46 0.53
CA ILE A 84 -3.85 27.24 1.34
C ILE A 84 -4.61 28.24 0.47
N ILE A 85 -3.91 28.97 -0.39
CA ILE A 85 -4.54 29.98 -1.25
C ILE A 85 -5.61 29.32 -2.12
N PHE A 86 -5.28 28.22 -2.79
CA PHE A 86 -6.25 27.53 -3.65
C PHE A 86 -7.27 26.67 -2.90
N GLY A 87 -7.00 26.29 -1.65
CA GLY A 87 -7.94 25.54 -0.83
C GLY A 87 -9.01 26.39 -0.12
N PHE A 88 -8.67 27.64 0.22
CA PHE A 88 -9.51 28.48 1.08
C PHE A 88 -9.85 29.85 0.50
N ILE A 89 -9.08 30.36 -0.47
CA ILE A 89 -9.22 31.74 -0.96
C ILE A 89 -9.66 31.76 -2.43
N TYR A 90 -9.03 30.96 -3.28
CA TYR A 90 -9.29 30.94 -4.72
C TYR A 90 -9.87 29.60 -5.17
N ASN A 91 -11.11 29.63 -5.63
CA ASN A 91 -11.84 28.44 -6.03
C ASN A 91 -11.59 28.08 -7.51
N GLY A 92 -11.81 29.02 -8.42
CA GLY A 92 -11.65 28.80 -9.87
C GLY A 92 -12.74 27.96 -10.54
N SER A 93 -13.84 27.63 -9.83
CA SER A 93 -15.00 26.91 -10.37
C SER A 93 -16.33 27.59 -10.01
N ASN A 94 -17.44 27.08 -10.58
CA ASN A 94 -18.79 27.61 -10.35
C ASN A 94 -19.46 27.09 -9.06
N VAL A 95 -18.85 26.12 -8.36
CA VAL A 95 -19.42 25.57 -7.12
C VAL A 95 -18.96 26.37 -5.90
N PRO A 96 -19.69 26.33 -4.76
CA PRO A 96 -19.29 27.04 -3.55
C PRO A 96 -17.94 26.60 -2.96
N MET A 97 -17.40 27.44 -2.06
CA MET A 97 -16.22 27.11 -1.26
C MET A 97 -16.50 25.88 -0.38
N GLY A 98 -15.54 24.96 -0.25
CA GLY A 98 -15.72 23.62 0.31
C GLY A 98 -15.86 22.54 -0.77
N PRO A 99 -17.03 22.37 -1.43
CA PRO A 99 -17.21 21.36 -2.47
C PRO A 99 -16.23 21.47 -3.65
N HIS A 100 -15.81 22.69 -4.01
CA HIS A 100 -14.85 22.93 -5.10
C HIS A 100 -13.55 22.14 -4.99
N LEU A 101 -13.12 21.74 -3.78
CA LEU A 101 -11.91 20.94 -3.57
C LEU A 101 -11.93 19.60 -4.31
N LYS A 102 -13.13 19.10 -4.65
CA LYS A 102 -13.34 17.84 -5.37
C LYS A 102 -13.91 18.02 -6.78
N GLU A 103 -14.21 19.26 -7.18
CA GLU A 103 -14.85 19.54 -8.47
C GLU A 103 -13.82 19.56 -9.60
N GLU A 104 -14.11 18.83 -10.68
CA GLU A 104 -13.27 18.84 -11.87
C GLU A 104 -13.25 20.25 -12.49
N GLY A 105 -12.04 20.78 -12.70
CA GLY A 105 -11.84 22.13 -13.23
C GLY A 105 -11.65 23.22 -12.17
N SER A 106 -11.82 22.93 -10.87
CA SER A 106 -11.40 23.87 -9.82
C SER A 106 -9.87 24.02 -9.78
N ALA A 107 -9.39 25.15 -9.27
CA ALA A 107 -7.96 25.41 -9.18
C ALA A 107 -7.25 24.44 -8.24
N PHE A 108 -7.89 24.11 -7.11
CA PHE A 108 -7.40 23.12 -6.17
C PHE A 108 -7.30 21.73 -6.82
N TYR A 109 -8.36 21.31 -7.52
CA TYR A 109 -8.39 20.01 -8.20
C TYR A 109 -7.34 19.91 -9.30
N TRP A 110 -7.14 20.99 -10.08
CA TRP A 110 -6.10 21.04 -11.10
C TRP A 110 -4.70 20.88 -10.49
N MET A 111 -4.41 21.57 -9.39
CA MET A 111 -3.15 21.41 -8.67
C MET A 111 -2.98 20.00 -8.11
N PHE A 112 -4.05 19.43 -7.56
CA PHE A 112 -4.03 18.08 -7.04
C PHE A 112 -3.65 17.07 -8.14
N GLN A 113 -4.28 17.15 -9.31
CA GLN A 113 -4.04 16.22 -10.42
C GLN A 113 -2.72 16.44 -11.14
N ASN A 114 -2.27 17.68 -11.30
CA ASN A 114 -1.10 17.99 -12.13
C ASN A 114 0.19 18.17 -11.32
N ILE A 115 0.09 18.41 -10.01
CA ILE A 115 1.26 18.64 -9.14
C ILE A 115 1.34 17.53 -8.08
N TYR A 116 0.32 17.41 -7.24
CA TYR A 116 0.38 16.47 -6.11
C TYR A 116 0.42 15.01 -6.57
N LEU A 117 -0.49 14.61 -7.47
CA LEU A 117 -0.60 13.23 -7.91
C LEU A 117 0.66 12.73 -8.65
N PRO A 118 1.25 13.47 -9.61
CA PRO A 118 2.47 13.04 -10.29
C PRO A 118 3.67 13.01 -9.33
N LEU A 119 3.81 13.97 -8.42
CA LEU A 119 4.87 13.94 -7.40
C LEU A 119 4.72 12.72 -6.49
N GLY A 120 3.50 12.40 -6.05
CA GLY A 120 3.21 11.17 -5.32
C GLY A 120 3.59 9.93 -6.12
N ALA A 121 3.23 9.88 -7.41
CA ALA A 121 3.59 8.80 -8.32
C ALA A 121 5.11 8.63 -8.46
N THR A 122 5.90 9.72 -8.48
CA THR A 122 7.37 9.62 -8.51
C THR A 122 7.95 9.01 -7.25
N MET A 123 7.38 9.30 -6.07
CA MET A 123 7.80 8.66 -4.82
C MET A 123 7.50 7.15 -4.85
N PHE A 124 6.31 6.76 -5.32
CA PHE A 124 5.95 5.36 -5.48
C PHE A 124 6.81 4.64 -6.53
N ALA A 125 7.12 5.30 -7.65
CA ALA A 125 7.99 4.74 -8.68
C ALA A 125 9.41 4.51 -8.18
N LEU A 126 9.98 5.48 -7.44
CA LEU A 126 11.28 5.32 -6.79
C LEU A 126 11.25 4.19 -5.76
N LEU A 127 10.20 4.11 -4.94
CA LEU A 127 10.02 3.04 -3.97
C LEU A 127 9.95 1.67 -4.66
N ALA A 128 9.14 1.54 -5.72
CA ALA A 128 9.04 0.31 -6.51
C ALA A 128 10.39 -0.08 -7.11
N PHE A 129 11.13 0.87 -7.69
CA PHE A 129 12.47 0.63 -8.24
C PHE A 129 13.46 0.15 -7.17
N PHE A 130 13.51 0.81 -6.00
CA PHE A 130 14.41 0.42 -4.93
C PHE A 130 14.02 -0.91 -4.28
N VAL A 131 12.73 -1.17 -4.10
CA VAL A 131 12.23 -2.47 -3.61
C VAL A 131 12.63 -3.55 -4.61
N ALA A 132 12.35 -3.38 -5.91
CA ALA A 132 12.74 -4.34 -6.93
C ALA A 132 14.27 -4.57 -6.98
N SER A 133 15.07 -3.51 -6.87
CA SER A 133 16.54 -3.59 -6.83
C SER A 133 17.07 -4.29 -5.57
N ALA A 134 16.48 -4.01 -4.41
CA ALA A 134 16.81 -4.68 -3.15
C ALA A 134 16.40 -6.15 -3.17
N SER A 135 15.18 -6.44 -3.62
CA SER A 135 14.66 -7.78 -3.84
C SER A 135 15.52 -8.57 -4.81
N TYR A 136 15.91 -8.02 -5.96
CA TYR A 136 16.81 -8.68 -6.90
C TYR A 136 18.15 -9.05 -6.26
N ARG A 137 18.75 -8.14 -5.47
CA ARG A 137 19.99 -8.43 -4.75
C ARG A 137 19.80 -9.49 -3.65
N ALA A 138 18.67 -9.46 -2.94
CA ALA A 138 18.33 -10.45 -1.92
C ALA A 138 18.02 -11.84 -2.52
N PHE A 139 17.41 -11.88 -3.71
CA PHE A 139 17.08 -13.08 -4.47
C PHE A 139 18.25 -13.64 -5.31
N LYS A 140 19.44 -13.02 -5.24
CA LYS A 140 20.68 -13.56 -5.81
C LYS A 140 21.15 -14.84 -5.08
N ILE A 141 20.50 -15.22 -3.98
CA ILE A 141 20.68 -16.53 -3.35
C ILE A 141 19.77 -17.53 -4.07
N ARG A 142 20.38 -18.61 -4.59
CA ARG A 142 19.75 -19.68 -5.40
C ARG A 142 18.80 -20.58 -4.59
N ASN A 143 17.86 -20.03 -3.83
CA ASN A 143 16.83 -20.84 -3.16
C ASN A 143 15.53 -20.86 -3.97
N PHE A 144 14.81 -21.97 -3.85
CA PHE A 144 13.52 -22.18 -4.49
C PHE A 144 12.51 -21.10 -4.07
N GLU A 145 12.55 -20.68 -2.81
CA GLU A 145 11.70 -19.65 -2.22
C GLU A 145 11.83 -18.29 -2.91
N ALA A 146 13.05 -17.82 -3.19
CA ALA A 146 13.26 -16.56 -3.92
C ALA A 146 12.74 -16.61 -5.35
N THR A 147 12.89 -17.76 -6.01
CA THR A 147 12.38 -17.96 -7.38
C THR A 147 10.85 -17.96 -7.37
N LEU A 148 10.23 -18.65 -6.42
CA LEU A 148 8.78 -18.65 -6.25
C LEU A 148 8.26 -17.23 -5.99
N LEU A 149 8.93 -16.48 -5.12
CA LEU A 149 8.55 -15.10 -4.80
C LEU A 149 8.73 -14.15 -6.01
N LEU A 150 9.83 -14.28 -6.77
CA LEU A 150 10.06 -13.51 -7.99
C LEU A 150 8.97 -13.78 -9.04
N VAL A 151 8.66 -15.05 -9.30
CA VAL A 151 7.62 -15.46 -10.25
C VAL A 151 6.26 -14.95 -9.82
N SER A 152 5.92 -15.11 -8.53
CA SER A 152 4.67 -14.59 -7.96
C SER A 152 4.57 -13.07 -8.08
N GLY A 153 5.67 -12.35 -7.83
CA GLY A 153 5.74 -10.90 -7.96
C GLY A 153 5.51 -10.41 -9.39
N ILE A 154 6.09 -11.10 -10.39
CA ILE A 154 5.88 -10.78 -11.82
C ILE A 154 4.41 -10.93 -12.19
N PHE A 155 3.74 -12.02 -11.76
CA PHE A 155 2.31 -12.22 -12.04
C PHE A 155 1.42 -11.18 -11.35
N LEU A 156 1.69 -10.87 -10.09
CA LEU A 156 0.97 -9.82 -9.36
C LEU A 156 1.11 -8.45 -10.03
N MET A 157 2.32 -8.11 -10.49
CA MET A 157 2.56 -6.84 -11.20
C MET A 157 1.84 -6.82 -12.56
N LEU A 158 1.91 -7.90 -13.35
CA LEU A 158 1.23 -7.99 -14.64
C LEU A 158 -0.29 -7.88 -14.50
N GLY A 159 -0.91 -8.57 -13.52
CA GLY A 159 -2.36 -8.52 -13.33
C GLY A 159 -2.91 -7.15 -12.92
N ARG A 160 -2.08 -6.30 -12.29
CA ARG A 160 -2.46 -4.95 -11.82
C ARG A 160 -2.28 -3.84 -12.85
N VAL A 161 -1.49 -4.07 -13.90
CA VAL A 161 -1.29 -3.08 -14.96
C VAL A 161 -2.45 -3.19 -15.97
N PRO A 162 -3.03 -2.08 -16.46
CA PRO A 162 -4.14 -2.12 -17.44
C PRO A 162 -3.85 -2.98 -18.67
N VAL A 163 -2.59 -3.02 -19.12
CA VAL A 163 -2.13 -3.87 -20.22
C VAL A 163 -2.29 -5.36 -19.92
N GLY A 164 -2.15 -5.78 -18.66
CA GLY A 164 -2.31 -7.17 -18.25
C GLY A 164 -3.74 -7.69 -18.39
N GLN A 165 -4.74 -6.80 -18.31
CA GLN A 165 -6.14 -7.14 -18.54
C GLN A 165 -6.44 -7.40 -20.02
N LEU A 166 -5.60 -6.89 -20.92
CA LEU A 166 -5.73 -7.07 -22.37
C LEU A 166 -4.99 -8.32 -22.88
N ILE A 167 -4.27 -9.04 -22.01
CA ILE A 167 -3.50 -10.23 -22.40
C ILE A 167 -4.47 -11.38 -22.71
N PRO A 168 -4.51 -11.91 -23.94
CA PRO A 168 -5.39 -13.01 -24.26
C PRO A 168 -4.83 -14.35 -23.75
N TRP A 169 -5.71 -15.34 -23.57
CA TRP A 169 -5.43 -16.62 -22.87
C TRP A 169 -4.20 -17.38 -23.40
N TRP A 170 -4.01 -17.43 -24.72
CA TRP A 170 -2.88 -18.09 -25.38
C TRP A 170 -1.53 -17.48 -25.01
N LEU A 171 -1.43 -16.15 -24.94
CA LEU A 171 -0.20 -15.47 -24.57
C LEU A 171 0.15 -15.70 -23.09
N SER A 172 -0.86 -15.74 -22.22
CA SER A 172 -0.70 -16.13 -20.81
C SER A 172 -0.13 -17.54 -20.68
N LEU A 173 -0.61 -18.47 -21.50
CA LEU A 173 -0.11 -19.84 -21.55
C LEU A 173 1.36 -19.93 -21.97
N GLU A 174 1.78 -19.16 -22.98
CA GLU A 174 3.18 -19.11 -23.38
C GLU A 174 4.08 -18.60 -22.26
N ILE A 175 3.61 -17.62 -21.48
CA ILE A 175 4.32 -17.10 -20.31
C ILE A 175 4.46 -18.20 -19.24
N TYR A 176 3.41 -18.98 -18.97
CA TYR A 176 3.48 -20.10 -18.02
C TYR A 176 4.48 -21.18 -18.47
N ILE A 177 4.47 -21.54 -19.76
CA ILE A 177 5.40 -22.52 -20.33
C ILE A 177 6.85 -22.04 -20.18
N CYS A 178 7.12 -20.78 -20.57
CA CYS A 178 8.45 -20.20 -20.44
C CYS A 178 8.95 -20.22 -18.99
N LEU A 179 8.08 -19.91 -18.02
CA LEU A 179 8.42 -19.92 -16.60
C LEU A 179 8.67 -21.33 -16.04
N ILE A 180 7.85 -22.31 -16.42
CA ILE A 180 8.05 -23.71 -16.03
C ILE A 180 9.39 -24.22 -16.56
N PHE A 181 9.70 -23.95 -17.82
CA PHE A 181 10.99 -24.33 -18.41
C PHE A 181 12.17 -23.56 -17.82
N ALA A 182 11.99 -22.30 -17.40
CA ALA A 182 13.02 -21.54 -16.70
C ALA A 182 13.35 -22.15 -15.33
N ILE A 183 12.33 -22.60 -14.58
CA ILE A 183 12.52 -23.29 -13.30
C ILE A 183 13.13 -24.69 -13.53
N ALA A 184 12.60 -25.43 -14.51
CA ALA A 184 13.06 -26.78 -14.86
C ALA A 184 14.41 -26.78 -15.59
N ALA A 185 14.98 -25.62 -15.93
CA ALA A 185 16.21 -25.51 -16.70
C ALA A 185 17.40 -26.23 -16.05
N GLY A 186 17.41 -26.30 -14.72
CA GLY A 186 18.43 -27.04 -13.95
C GLY A 186 18.36 -28.56 -14.11
N LEU A 187 17.24 -29.13 -14.58
CA LEU A 187 17.04 -30.57 -14.76
C LEU A 187 17.58 -31.08 -16.10
N PHE A 188 17.80 -30.19 -17.07
CA PHE A 188 18.25 -30.58 -18.40
C PHE A 188 19.78 -30.52 -18.50
N ALA A 189 20.42 -31.67 -18.70
CA ALA A 189 21.87 -31.75 -18.92
C ALA A 189 22.31 -31.03 -20.21
N ASN A 190 21.48 -31.06 -21.25
CA ASN A 190 21.79 -30.46 -22.56
C ASN A 190 20.86 -29.27 -22.85
N LYS A 191 21.46 -28.07 -23.04
CA LYS A 191 20.72 -26.84 -23.38
C LYS A 191 19.97 -26.93 -24.71
N LYS A 192 20.49 -27.69 -25.67
CA LYS A 192 19.81 -27.93 -26.96
C LYS A 192 18.52 -28.73 -26.77
N THR A 193 18.53 -29.75 -25.93
CA THR A 193 17.34 -30.55 -25.62
C THR A 193 16.27 -29.70 -24.94
N LEU A 194 16.64 -28.84 -23.99
CA LEU A 194 15.73 -27.87 -23.37
C LEU A 194 15.11 -26.92 -24.40
N PHE A 195 15.90 -26.42 -25.34
CA PHE A 195 15.41 -25.50 -26.35
C PHE A 195 14.41 -26.18 -27.31
N TYR A 196 14.70 -27.40 -27.75
CA TYR A 196 13.78 -28.16 -28.59
C TYR A 196 12.47 -28.51 -27.87
N THR A 197 12.54 -28.94 -26.60
CA THR A 197 11.33 -29.26 -25.82
C THR A 197 10.49 -28.02 -25.52
N LEU A 198 11.12 -26.86 -25.28
CA LEU A 198 10.43 -25.58 -25.16
C LEU A 198 9.65 -25.26 -26.45
N LEU A 199 10.31 -25.22 -27.60
CA LEU A 199 9.67 -24.86 -28.88
C LEU A 199 8.53 -25.81 -29.25
N ILE A 200 8.70 -27.11 -28.99
CA ILE A 200 7.65 -28.11 -29.20
C ILE A 200 6.45 -27.83 -28.28
N SER A 201 6.70 -27.50 -27.01
CA SER A 201 5.65 -27.21 -26.04
C SER A 201 4.84 -25.95 -26.39
N MET A 202 5.49 -24.90 -26.90
CA MET A 202 4.83 -23.67 -27.36
C MET A 202 3.84 -23.90 -28.51
N ILE A 203 3.97 -25.00 -29.26
CA ILE A 203 3.05 -25.31 -30.37
C ILE A 203 1.98 -26.31 -29.92
N ILE A 204 2.38 -27.34 -29.17
CA ILE A 204 1.49 -28.44 -28.80
C ILE A 204 0.43 -28.00 -27.78
N PHE A 205 0.79 -27.25 -26.73
CA PHE A 205 -0.15 -26.92 -25.66
C PHE A 205 -1.28 -25.97 -26.10
N PRO A 206 -1.03 -24.87 -26.85
CA PRO A 206 -2.11 -24.06 -27.39
C PRO A 206 -3.03 -24.85 -28.32
N PHE A 207 -2.47 -25.75 -29.14
CA PHE A 207 -3.25 -26.60 -30.04
C PHE A 207 -4.18 -27.55 -29.27
N ILE A 208 -3.68 -28.20 -28.22
CA ILE A 208 -4.49 -29.10 -27.37
C ILE A 208 -5.61 -28.32 -26.69
N ILE A 209 -5.35 -27.14 -26.14
CA ILE A 209 -6.35 -26.35 -25.42
C ILE A 209 -7.44 -25.81 -26.35
N LEU A 210 -7.07 -25.47 -27.59
CA LEU A 210 -8.02 -25.07 -28.61
C LEU A 210 -8.92 -26.25 -29.04
N GLN A 211 -8.35 -27.45 -29.19
CA GLN A 211 -9.12 -28.67 -29.49
C GLN A 211 -10.06 -29.08 -28.36
N LEU A 212 -9.64 -28.93 -27.10
CA LEU A 212 -10.45 -29.27 -25.93
C LEU A 212 -11.40 -28.15 -25.48
N ASN A 213 -11.42 -27.02 -26.19
CA ASN A 213 -12.20 -25.81 -25.87
C ASN A 213 -12.04 -25.33 -24.41
N LEU A 214 -10.84 -25.49 -23.85
CA LEU A 214 -10.51 -25.11 -22.45
C LEU A 214 -10.09 -23.63 -22.32
N SER A 215 -10.31 -22.82 -23.36
CA SER A 215 -9.85 -21.42 -23.44
C SER A 215 -10.41 -20.50 -22.35
N GLN A 216 -11.54 -20.87 -21.74
CA GLN A 216 -12.23 -20.06 -20.73
C GLN A 216 -11.80 -20.32 -19.28
N LEU A 217 -10.89 -21.28 -19.03
CA LEU A 217 -10.45 -21.58 -17.67
C LEU A 217 -9.82 -20.34 -17.01
N ALA A 218 -10.20 -20.09 -15.75
CA ALA A 218 -9.76 -18.94 -14.97
C ALA A 218 -8.22 -18.85 -14.88
N ILE A 219 -7.51 -19.98 -14.83
CA ILE A 219 -6.04 -20.03 -14.77
C ILE A 219 -5.39 -19.36 -15.99
N PHE A 220 -6.04 -19.34 -17.15
CA PHE A 220 -5.49 -18.71 -18.35
C PHE A 220 -5.69 -17.18 -18.38
N LYS A 221 -6.54 -16.64 -17.52
CA LYS A 221 -6.72 -15.20 -17.34
C LYS A 221 -5.79 -14.73 -16.21
N ILE A 222 -4.81 -13.91 -16.57
CA ILE A 222 -3.86 -13.34 -15.61
C ILE A 222 -4.55 -12.59 -14.46
N PRO A 223 -5.63 -11.81 -14.69
CA PRO A 223 -6.36 -11.14 -13.60
C PRO A 223 -6.93 -12.12 -12.58
N ASP A 224 -7.58 -13.21 -13.02
CA ASP A 224 -8.19 -14.21 -12.13
C ASP A 224 -7.12 -14.96 -11.30
N LEU A 225 -5.98 -15.28 -11.92
CA LEU A 225 -4.84 -15.86 -11.17
C LEU A 225 -4.29 -14.87 -10.13
N GLN A 226 -4.17 -13.60 -10.49
CA GLN A 226 -3.74 -12.54 -9.57
C GLN A 226 -4.72 -12.35 -8.41
N GLU A 227 -6.02 -12.44 -8.67
CA GLU A 227 -7.06 -12.39 -7.63
C GLU A 227 -6.92 -13.57 -6.67
N TRP A 228 -6.77 -14.80 -7.19
CA TRP A 228 -6.54 -15.98 -6.35
C TRP A 228 -5.28 -15.86 -5.47
N ILE A 229 -4.16 -15.36 -6.01
CA ILE A 229 -2.92 -15.12 -5.23
C ILE A 229 -3.19 -14.09 -4.13
N MET A 230 -3.97 -13.05 -4.40
CA MET A 230 -4.27 -12.02 -3.42
C MET A 230 -5.21 -12.54 -2.33
N ASP A 231 -6.23 -13.31 -2.69
CA ASP A 231 -7.27 -13.75 -1.77
C ASP A 231 -6.84 -14.90 -0.86
N VAL A 232 -5.94 -15.77 -1.34
CA VAL A 232 -5.51 -16.94 -0.59
C VAL A 232 -4.15 -16.72 0.09
N PRO A 233 -2.98 -16.85 -0.58
CA PRO A 233 -1.70 -16.76 0.10
C PRO A 233 -1.35 -15.35 0.58
N ALA A 234 -1.65 -14.29 -0.20
CA ALA A 234 -1.30 -12.94 0.22
C ALA A 234 -2.14 -12.47 1.40
N THR A 235 -3.45 -12.76 1.40
CA THR A 235 -4.33 -12.46 2.53
C THR A 235 -3.94 -13.26 3.78
N ALA A 236 -3.56 -14.53 3.65
CA ALA A 236 -3.04 -15.31 4.77
C ALA A 236 -1.76 -14.69 5.37
N GLY A 237 -0.80 -14.30 4.52
CA GLY A 237 0.43 -13.62 4.96
C GLY A 237 0.16 -12.25 5.59
N SER A 238 -0.71 -11.44 4.98
CA SER A 238 -1.14 -10.14 5.50
C SER A 238 -1.78 -10.28 6.89
N ARG A 239 -2.67 -11.28 7.07
CA ARG A 239 -3.27 -11.58 8.38
C ARG A 239 -2.21 -11.96 9.42
N ALA A 240 -1.24 -12.81 9.08
CA ALA A 240 -0.16 -13.17 9.99
C ALA A 240 0.69 -11.95 10.39
N ILE A 241 1.02 -11.08 9.43
CA ILE A 241 1.73 -9.82 9.69
C ILE A 241 0.90 -8.91 10.59
N MET A 242 -0.39 -8.71 10.29
CA MET A 242 -1.28 -7.88 11.12
C MET A 242 -1.39 -8.41 12.55
N ILE A 243 -1.50 -9.73 12.72
CA ILE A 243 -1.49 -10.38 14.04
C ILE A 243 -0.15 -10.11 14.74
N GLY A 244 0.97 -10.26 14.03
CA GLY A 244 2.31 -9.99 14.57
C GLY A 244 2.50 -8.53 14.97
N ILE A 245 2.03 -7.58 14.14
CA ILE A 245 2.03 -6.15 14.45
C ILE A 245 1.15 -5.88 15.68
N ALA A 246 -0.06 -6.42 15.74
CA ALA A 246 -0.97 -6.24 16.86
C ALA A 246 -0.38 -6.81 18.17
N LEU A 247 0.22 -7.99 18.14
CA LEU A 247 0.92 -8.55 19.30
C LEU A 247 2.13 -7.70 19.69
N GLY A 248 2.87 -7.19 18.71
CA GLY A 248 4.01 -6.30 18.90
C GLY A 248 3.60 -4.97 19.54
N THR A 249 2.49 -4.36 19.09
CA THR A 249 1.96 -3.12 19.68
C THR A 249 1.45 -3.38 21.09
N ILE A 250 0.75 -4.50 21.35
CA ILE A 250 0.33 -4.89 22.71
C ILE A 250 1.55 -5.07 23.62
N ALA A 251 2.58 -5.77 23.17
CA ALA A 251 3.82 -5.96 23.93
C ALA A 251 4.52 -4.62 24.21
N GLN A 252 4.59 -3.74 23.21
CA GLN A 252 5.15 -2.40 23.35
C GLN A 252 4.36 -1.55 24.35
N SER A 253 3.03 -1.53 24.24
CA SER A 253 2.14 -0.86 25.18
C SER A 253 2.31 -1.40 26.60
N TYR A 254 2.42 -2.71 26.77
CA TYR A 254 2.66 -3.35 28.07
C TYR A 254 4.00 -2.92 28.69
N ARG A 255 5.08 -2.88 27.91
CA ARG A 255 6.40 -2.42 28.38
C ARG A 255 6.38 -0.95 28.80
N ILE A 256 5.63 -0.12 28.07
CA ILE A 256 5.42 1.29 28.40
C ILE A 256 4.59 1.44 29.69
N ILE A 257 3.52 0.65 29.86
CA ILE A 257 2.63 0.69 31.05
C ILE A 257 3.37 0.28 32.31
N THR A 258 4.14 -0.81 32.22
CA THR A 258 4.94 -1.33 33.34
C THR A 258 6.19 -0.48 33.64
N GLY A 259 6.41 0.59 32.88
CA GLY A 259 7.54 1.50 33.06
C GLY A 259 8.90 0.89 32.69
N ARG A 260 8.91 -0.26 32.01
CA ARG A 260 10.13 -0.96 31.58
C ARG A 260 10.77 -0.29 30.35
N GLU A 261 10.01 0.50 29.60
CA GLU A 261 10.50 1.38 28.54
C GLU A 261 10.13 2.85 28.80
N ARG A 262 11.10 3.75 28.67
CA ARG A 262 10.89 5.19 28.68
C ARG A 262 10.59 5.67 27.26
N SER A 263 9.61 6.57 27.13
CA SER A 263 9.25 7.18 25.85
C SER A 263 10.44 7.93 25.26
N ILE A 264 10.56 7.95 23.93
CA ILE A 264 11.62 8.66 23.18
C ILE A 264 11.54 10.18 23.45
N LEU A 265 10.36 10.68 23.81
CA LEU A 265 10.15 12.01 24.37
C LEU A 265 10.45 11.93 25.87
N GLY A 266 11.66 12.32 26.25
CA GLY A 266 12.18 12.22 27.62
C GLY A 266 11.20 12.76 28.66
N ASP A 267 10.78 11.86 29.55
CA ASP A 267 10.85 11.92 31.02
C ASP A 267 10.58 10.51 31.59
#